data_AF-A0A0C2Y5E1-F1
#
_entry.id   AF-A0A0C2Y5E1-F1
#
_cell.length_a   1.000
_cell.length_b   1.000
_cell.length_c   1.000
_cell.angle_alpha   90.00
_cell.angle_beta   90.00
_cell.angle_gamma   90.00
#
_symmetry.space_group_name_H-M   'P 1'
#
loop_
_entity.id
_entity.type
_entity.pdbx_description
1 polymer ?
#
loop_
_entity_poly.entity_id
_entity_poly.type
_entity_poly.pdbx_seq_one_letter_code
_entity_poly.pdbx_strand_id
1 'polypeptide(L)' 'QGGGQRYPYPKYVWSPAGGWWVRPSNWATNTAVVSIGILAITYGVWNVSAKYEV' A
#
# COMPACT_ATOMS: atom_id res chain seq x y z
N GLN A 1 -8.77 -20.98 3.12
CA GLN A 1 -8.34 -20.09 2.03
C GLN A 1 -9.61 -19.72 1.26
N GLY A 2 -10.02 -18.45 1.29
CA GLY A 2 -11.26 -17.98 0.68
C GLY A 2 -10.97 -17.15 -0.57
N GLY A 3 -11.42 -17.63 -1.71
CA GLY A 3 -11.38 -16.95 -2.99
C GLY A 3 -12.16 -17.82 -3.97
N GLY A 4 -13.30 -17.32 -4.45
CA GLY A 4 -14.10 -18.05 -5.43
C GLY A 4 -13.31 -18.40 -6.69
N GLN A 5 -13.89 -19.22 -7.57
CA GLN A 5 -13.22 -19.60 -8.81
C GLN A 5 -12.76 -18.37 -9.60
N ARG A 6 -11.51 -18.41 -10.05
CA ARG A 6 -10.95 -17.42 -10.96
C ARG A 6 -11.42 -17.72 -12.38
N TYR A 7 -11.69 -16.67 -13.15
CA TYR A 7 -12.04 -16.76 -14.56
C TYR A 7 -10.92 -16.17 -15.44
N PRO A 8 -10.87 -16.49 -16.75
CA PRO A 8 -9.87 -15.91 -17.66
C PRO A 8 -9.92 -14.38 -17.69
N TYR A 9 -8.75 -13.74 -17.68
CA TYR A 9 -8.60 -12.28 -17.69
C TYR A 9 -7.43 -11.87 -18.61
N PRO A 10 -7.41 -10.62 -19.14
CA PRO A 10 -6.33 -10.16 -20.00
C PRO A 10 -5.04 -9.92 -19.20
N LYS A 11 -3.95 -10.59 -19.58
CA LYS A 11 -2.67 -10.57 -18.83
C LYS A 11 -1.85 -9.29 -19.01
N TYR A 12 -2.13 -8.51 -20.06
CA TYR A 12 -1.34 -7.35 -20.44
C TYR A 12 -1.98 -6.01 -20.04
N VAL A 13 -3.16 -6.04 -19.42
CA VAL A 13 -3.81 -4.84 -18.91
C VAL A 13 -3.17 -4.46 -17.58
N TRP A 14 -2.72 -3.21 -17.49
CA TRP A 14 -2.15 -2.65 -16.28
C TRP A 14 -3.05 -1.54 -15.73
N SER A 15 -3.18 -1.48 -14.41
CA SER A 15 -3.74 -0.32 -13.72
C SER A 15 -2.93 0.00 -12.45
N PRO A 16 -2.93 1.25 -11.97
CA PRO A 16 -2.21 1.63 -10.76
C PRO A 16 -2.61 0.83 -9.52
N ALA A 17 -3.88 0.46 -9.39
CA ALA A 17 -4.41 -0.29 -8.25
C ALA A 17 -4.22 -1.82 -8.39
N GLY A 18 -3.68 -2.30 -9.52
CA GLY A 18 -3.56 -3.71 -9.85
C GLY A 18 -4.61 -4.19 -10.87
N GLY A 19 -5.17 -5.37 -10.65
CA GLY A 19 -6.05 -6.05 -11.60
C GLY A 19 -6.68 -7.27 -10.97
N TRP A 20 -6.91 -8.31 -11.76
CA TRP A 20 -7.61 -9.50 -11.31
C TRP A 20 -6.77 -10.37 -10.35
N TRP A 21 -7.26 -10.57 -9.13
CA TRP A 21 -6.66 -11.41 -8.06
C TRP A 21 -5.17 -11.18 -7.82
N VAL A 22 -4.75 -9.91 -7.83
CA VAL A 22 -3.35 -9.52 -7.65
C VAL A 22 -2.83 -10.00 -6.29
N ARG A 23 -1.75 -10.78 -6.32
CA ARG A 23 -1.01 -11.24 -5.14
C ARG A 23 0.48 -11.27 -5.47
N PRO A 24 1.15 -10.11 -5.46
CA PRO A 24 2.57 -10.04 -5.78
C PRO A 24 3.37 -10.76 -4.68
N SER A 25 4.51 -11.35 -5.04
CA SER A 25 5.35 -12.11 -4.10
C SER A 25 5.92 -11.24 -2.98
N ASN A 26 6.13 -9.94 -3.25
CA ASN A 26 6.69 -8.96 -2.34
C ASN A 26 5.64 -8.08 -1.61
N TRP A 27 4.37 -8.51 -1.56
CA TRP A 27 3.29 -7.72 -0.94
C TRP A 27 3.66 -7.20 0.48
N ALA A 28 4.29 -8.05 1.30
CA ALA A 28 4.61 -7.73 2.69
C ALA A 28 5.66 -6.61 2.79
N THR A 29 6.75 -6.71 2.02
CA THR A 29 7.81 -5.70 1.99
C THR A 29 7.29 -4.38 1.45
N ASN A 30 6.49 -4.39 0.38
CA ASN A 30 5.91 -3.17 -0.19
C ASN A 30 5.01 -2.46 0.83
N THR A 31 4.14 -3.21 1.51
CA THR A 31 3.30 -2.65 2.59
C THR A 31 4.14 -2.10 3.73
N ALA A 32 5.20 -2.80 4.14
CA ALA A 32 6.08 -2.33 5.21
C ALA A 32 6.76 -1.00 4.86
N VAL A 33 7.31 -0.88 3.65
CA VAL A 33 7.95 0.36 3.17
C VAL A 33 6.97 1.52 3.15
N VAL A 34 5.76 1.32 2.61
CA VAL A 34 4.74 2.37 2.55
C VAL A 34 4.31 2.80 3.96
N SER A 35 4.05 1.83 4.86
CA SER A 35 3.67 2.12 6.25
C SER A 35 4.76 2.89 7.00
N ILE A 36 6.03 2.52 6.83
CA ILE A 36 7.16 3.24 7.45
C ILE A 36 7.22 4.68 6.91
N GLY A 37 7.05 4.87 5.60
CA GLY A 37 7.02 6.22 5.01
C GLY A 37 5.89 7.09 5.57
N ILE A 38 4.69 6.53 5.70
CA ILE A 38 3.53 7.23 6.30
C ILE A 38 3.83 7.61 7.75
N LEU A 39 4.39 6.69 8.55
CA LEU A 39 4.73 6.95 9.95
C LEU A 39 5.81 8.04 10.09
N ALA A 40 6.85 7.99 9.27
CA ALA A 40 7.93 8.98 9.30
C ALA A 40 7.41 10.39 8.96
N ILE A 41 6.58 10.52 7.93
CA ILE A 41 5.96 11.79 7.54
C ILE A 41 5.03 12.28 8.66
N THR A 42 4.14 11.41 9.14
CA THR A 42 3.20 11.74 10.22
C THR A 42 3.94 12.23 11.47
N TYR A 43 5.00 11.54 11.87
CA TYR A 43 5.82 11.95 13.01
C TYR A 43 6.52 13.28 12.77
N GLY A 44 7.07 13.51 11.57
CA GLY A 44 7.68 14.79 11.21
C GLY A 44 6.67 15.95 11.31
N VAL A 45 5.49 15.79 10.72
CA VAL A 45 4.40 16.78 10.77
C VAL A 45 3.93 17.00 12.21
N TRP A 46 3.78 15.94 13.01
CA TRP A 46 3.42 16.04 14.42
C TRP A 46 4.41 16.90 15.20
N ASN A 47 5.71 16.67 15.03
CA ASN A 47 6.74 17.45 15.72
C ASN A 47 6.72 18.92 15.30
N VAL A 48 6.39 19.21 14.04
CA VAL A 48 6.20 20.58 13.57
C VAL A 48 4.98 21.19 14.24
N SER A 49 3.82 20.53 14.22
CA SER A 49 2.59 20.99 14.90
C SER A 49 2.84 21.30 16.37
N ALA A 50 3.40 20.33 17.11
CA ALA A 50 3.67 20.44 18.53
C ALA A 50 4.63 21.58 18.90
N LYS A 51 5.53 22.00 17.99
CA LYS A 51 6.40 23.17 18.20
C LYS A 51 5.67 24.51 18.02
N TYR A 52 4.56 24.51 17.29
CA TYR A 52 3.75 25.70 17.02
C TYR A 52 2.48 25.76 17.88
N GLU A 53 2.23 24.76 18.70
CA GLU A 53 1.20 24.78 19.74
C GLU A 53 1.71 25.62 20.93
N VAL A 54 1.04 26.76 21.17
CA VAL A 54 1.28 27.75 22.24
C VAL A 54 0.38 27.46 23.43
#